data_AF-A0A318HAJ5-F1
#
_entry.id   AF-A0A318HAJ5-F1
#
_cell.length_a   1.000
_cell.length_b   1.000
_cell.length_c   1.000
_cell.angle_alpha   90.00
_cell.angle_beta   90.00
_cell.angle_gamma   90.00
#
_symmetry.space_group_name_H-M   'P 1'
#
loop_
_entity.id
_entity.type
_entity.pdbx_description
1 polymer ?
#
loop_
_entity_poly.entity_id
_entity_poly.type
_entity_poly.pdbx_seq_one_letter_code
_entity_poly.pdbx_strand_id
1 'polypeptide(L)'
;MTFDLLEPLARLISTAEAIEGLRDLFAAEEPLDDIAARVAETAVAAIPYADAVSISVLSWPDARTAASTHERALELDQHQYASGRGPCLEAALQRTHVCAVLGEEHQRWPEFVDAAQRLGIRASLFGAPAD
;
A
#
# COMPACT_ATOMS: atom_id res chain seq x y z
N MET A 1 -31.12 -30.07 -42.56
CA MET A 1 -31.22 -29.65 -41.13
C MET A 1 -30.16 -28.61 -40.89
N THR A 2 -30.50 -27.34 -41.11
CA THR A 2 -29.61 -26.21 -40.82
C THR A 2 -29.61 -26.05 -39.30
N PHE A 3 -28.46 -26.30 -38.66
CA PHE A 3 -28.28 -26.02 -37.24
C PHE A 3 -28.53 -24.52 -37.03
N ASP A 4 -29.41 -24.20 -36.09
CA ASP A 4 -29.69 -22.82 -35.67
C ASP A 4 -28.50 -22.30 -34.84
N LEU A 5 -27.44 -21.93 -35.55
CA LEU A 5 -26.20 -21.41 -34.98
C LEU A 5 -26.34 -19.95 -34.52
N LEU A 6 -27.48 -19.30 -34.78
CA LEU A 6 -27.72 -17.90 -34.45
C LEU A 6 -27.81 -17.68 -32.93
N GLU A 7 -28.45 -18.61 -32.20
CA GLU A 7 -28.60 -18.51 -30.75
C GLU A 7 -27.25 -18.68 -30.00
N PRO A 8 -26.41 -19.70 -30.30
CA PRO A 8 -25.06 -19.78 -29.73
C PRO A 8 -24.16 -18.59 -30.06
N LEU A 9 -24.25 -18.05 -31.28
CA LEU A 9 -23.48 -16.88 -31.69
C LEU A 9 -23.94 -15.60 -30.96
N ALA A 10 -25.24 -15.39 -30.82
CA ALA A 10 -25.79 -14.25 -30.09
C ALA A 10 -25.35 -14.26 -28.62
N ARG A 11 -25.34 -15.45 -27.99
CA ARG A 11 -24.83 -15.62 -26.63
C ARG A 11 -23.35 -15.31 -26.49
N LEU A 12 -22.52 -15.72 -27.45
CA LEU A 12 -21.08 -15.42 -27.44
C LEU A 12 -20.83 -13.91 -27.58
N ILE A 13 -21.56 -13.23 -28.46
CA ILE A 13 -21.44 -11.78 -28.66
C ILE A 13 -21.85 -11.03 -27.38
N SER A 14 -23.01 -11.34 -26.81
CA SER A 14 -23.46 -10.70 -25.57
C SER A 14 -22.51 -10.94 -24.40
N THR A 15 -21.88 -12.12 -24.33
CA THR A 15 -20.87 -12.41 -23.31
C THR A 15 -19.60 -11.58 -23.54
N ALA A 16 -19.16 -11.41 -24.78
CA ALA A 16 -18.01 -10.58 -25.12
C ALA A 16 -18.25 -9.10 -24.79
N GLU A 17 -19.43 -8.57 -25.13
CA GLU A 17 -19.85 -7.20 -24.78
C GLU A 17 -19.91 -6.99 -23.27
N ALA A 18 -20.41 -7.97 -22.51
CA ALA A 18 -20.44 -7.89 -21.05
C ALA A 18 -19.02 -7.89 -20.43
N ILE A 19 -18.08 -8.67 -21.00
CA ILE A 19 -16.69 -8.67 -20.56
C ILE A 19 -16.00 -7.35 -20.92
N GLU A 20 -16.28 -6.79 -22.09
CA GLU A 20 -15.75 -5.49 -22.51
C GLU A 20 -16.26 -4.37 -21.60
N GLY A 21 -17.57 -4.34 -21.31
CA GLY A 21 -18.14 -3.39 -20.34
C GLY A 21 -17.54 -3.53 -18.94
N LEU A 22 -17.23 -4.75 -18.49
CA LEU A 22 -16.55 -4.97 -17.21
C LEU A 22 -15.09 -4.45 -17.25
N ARG A 23 -14.38 -4.65 -18.36
CA ARG A 23 -13.01 -4.13 -18.55
C ARG A 23 -12.99 -2.61 -18.55
N ASP A 24 -13.97 -1.97 -19.17
CA ASP A 24 -14.08 -0.51 -19.20
C ASP A 24 -14.40 0.07 -17.81
N LEU A 25 -15.23 -0.62 -17.01
CA LEU A 25 -15.47 -0.23 -15.62
C LEU A 25 -14.18 -0.30 -14.77
N PHE A 26 -13.40 -1.37 -14.91
CA PHE A 26 -12.11 -1.48 -14.21
C PHE A 26 -11.04 -0.53 -14.76
N ALA A 27 -11.09 -0.18 -16.05
CA ALA A 27 -10.18 0.79 -16.66
C ALA A 27 -10.55 2.25 -16.31
N ALA A 28 -11.81 2.51 -15.96
CA ALA A 28 -12.27 3.80 -15.47
C ALA A 28 -11.88 4.08 -14.01
N GLU A 29 -11.54 3.03 -13.24
CA GLU A 29 -10.96 3.16 -11.91
C GLU A 29 -9.44 3.35 -12.01
N GLU A 30 -8.93 4.48 -11.52
CA GLU A 30 -7.48 4.68 -11.39
C GLU A 30 -6.94 3.65 -10.37
N PRO A 31 -5.88 2.88 -10.71
CA PRO A 31 -5.30 1.91 -9.79
C PRO A 31 -4.93 2.57 -8.46
N LEU A 32 -5.30 1.94 -7.34
CA LEU A 32 -5.00 2.46 -6.00
C LEU A 32 -3.52 2.83 -5.82
N ASP A 33 -2.64 2.04 -6.42
CA ASP A 33 -1.19 2.22 -6.35
C ASP A 33 -0.74 3.51 -7.07
N ASP A 34 -1.41 3.89 -8.17
CA ASP A 34 -1.13 5.15 -8.90
C ASP A 34 -1.59 6.37 -8.09
N ILE A 35 -2.77 6.27 -7.45
CA ILE A 35 -3.26 7.30 -6.52
C ILE A 35 -2.29 7.42 -5.34
N ALA A 36 -1.90 6.31 -4.73
CA ALA A 36 -0.97 6.27 -3.61
C ALA A 36 0.39 6.88 -4.00
N ALA A 37 0.90 6.60 -5.19
CA ALA A 37 2.14 7.21 -5.69
C ALA A 37 2.03 8.74 -5.74
N ARG A 38 0.96 9.27 -6.33
CA ARG A 38 0.72 10.73 -6.38
C ARG A 38 0.59 11.35 -4.99
N VAL A 39 -0.08 10.67 -4.06
CA VAL A 39 -0.21 11.13 -2.67
C VAL A 39 1.14 11.13 -1.97
N ALA A 40 1.96 10.08 -2.13
CA ALA A 40 3.29 9.98 -1.53
C ALA A 40 4.22 11.08 -2.05
N GLU A 41 4.24 11.33 -3.36
CA GLU A 41 4.99 12.42 -3.99
C GLU A 41 4.54 13.80 -3.51
N THR A 42 3.22 14.00 -3.34
CA THR A 42 2.69 15.25 -2.81
C THR A 42 3.09 15.43 -1.34
N ALA A 43 3.00 14.36 -0.55
CA ALA A 43 3.31 14.38 0.88
C ALA A 43 4.79 14.67 1.14
N VAL A 44 5.72 14.05 0.40
CA VAL A 44 7.15 14.32 0.55
C VAL A 44 7.50 15.76 0.19
N ALA A 45 6.82 16.35 -0.81
CA ALA A 45 7.02 17.76 -1.17
C ALA A 45 6.38 18.75 -0.17
N ALA A 46 5.27 18.37 0.46
CA ALA A 46 4.49 19.24 1.33
C ALA A 46 4.93 19.21 2.81
N ILE A 47 5.46 18.09 3.29
CA ILE A 47 5.85 17.91 4.69
C ILE A 47 7.31 18.34 4.88
N PRO A 48 7.60 19.41 5.66
CA PRO A 48 8.97 19.82 5.91
C PRO A 48 9.78 18.70 6.56
N TYR A 49 11.00 18.50 6.08
CA TYR A 49 11.95 17.49 6.57
C TYR A 49 11.52 16.01 6.38
N ALA A 50 10.46 15.75 5.63
CA ALA A 50 10.16 14.40 5.16
C ALA A 50 11.13 14.05 4.03
N ASP A 51 12.14 13.24 4.34
CA ASP A 51 13.09 12.78 3.32
C ASP A 51 12.53 11.62 2.45
N ALA A 52 11.51 10.92 2.93
CA ALA A 52 10.86 9.80 2.25
C ALA A 52 9.45 9.60 2.82
N VAL A 53 8.52 9.15 1.97
CA VAL A 53 7.15 8.78 2.34
C VAL A 53 6.84 7.42 1.71
N SER A 54 6.22 6.54 2.48
CA SER A 54 5.58 5.33 1.97
C SER A 54 4.10 5.29 2.39
N ILE A 55 3.29 4.60 1.58
CA ILE A 55 1.87 4.34 1.85
C ILE A 55 1.67 2.83 1.87
N SER A 56 1.14 2.35 2.99
CA SER A 56 0.87 0.93 3.22
C SER A 56 -0.61 0.61 3.03
N VAL A 57 -0.89 -0.53 2.40
CA VAL A 57 -2.22 -1.16 2.39
C VAL A 57 -2.16 -2.36 3.32
N LEU A 58 -3.03 -2.34 4.33
CA LEU A 58 -3.12 -3.38 5.34
C LEU A 58 -4.41 -4.16 5.15
N SER A 59 -4.28 -5.47 5.01
CA SER A 59 -5.37 -6.43 4.82
C SER A 59 -5.10 -7.62 5.70
N TRP A 60 -5.35 -7.47 7.01
CA TRP A 60 -4.96 -8.44 8.03
C TRP A 60 -5.28 -9.88 7.60
N PRO A 61 -4.29 -10.80 7.60
CA PRO A 61 -2.97 -10.68 8.21
C PRO A 61 -1.89 -10.04 7.31
N ASP A 62 -2.21 -9.69 6.07
CA ASP A 62 -1.26 -9.25 5.07
C ASP A 62 -1.04 -7.72 5.11
N ALA A 63 0.17 -7.31 4.71
CA ALA A 63 0.57 -5.92 4.58
C ALA A 63 1.46 -5.76 3.34
N ARG A 64 1.26 -4.67 2.60
CA ARG A 64 2.14 -4.29 1.50
C ARG A 64 2.30 -2.78 1.42
N THR A 65 3.43 -2.33 0.88
CA THR A 65 3.63 -0.94 0.48
C THR A 65 3.02 -0.74 -0.90
N ALA A 66 2.01 0.12 -1.03
CA ALA A 66 1.38 0.48 -2.30
C ALA A 66 2.18 1.53 -3.07
N ALA A 67 2.86 2.43 -2.35
CA ALA A 67 3.73 3.44 -2.94
C ALA A 67 4.86 3.81 -1.99
N SER A 68 6.02 4.20 -2.54
CA SER A 68 7.14 4.75 -1.79
C SER A 68 7.92 5.73 -2.65
N THR A 69 8.31 6.87 -2.07
CA THR A 69 9.18 7.85 -2.75
C THR A 69 10.66 7.50 -2.65
N HIS A 70 11.03 6.53 -1.80
CA HIS A 70 12.43 6.11 -1.65
C HIS A 70 12.55 4.63 -1.24
N GLU A 71 13.53 3.94 -1.82
CA GLU A 71 13.82 2.51 -1.56
C GLU A 71 14.00 2.19 -0.06
N ARG A 72 14.69 3.05 0.70
CA ARG A 72 14.89 2.84 2.14
C ARG A 72 13.59 2.81 2.96
N ALA A 73 12.55 3.53 2.55
CA ALA A 73 11.26 3.49 3.23
C ALA A 73 10.53 2.17 2.92
N LEU A 74 10.63 1.70 1.67
CA LEU A 74 10.11 0.40 1.25
C LEU A 74 10.81 -0.76 1.99
N GLU A 75 12.13 -0.72 2.10
CA GLU A 75 12.90 -1.75 2.82
C GLU A 75 12.55 -1.75 4.33
N LEU A 76 12.38 -0.58 4.92
CA LEU A 76 11.98 -0.46 6.32
C LEU A 76 10.57 -1.03 6.57
N ASP A 77 9.62 -0.78 5.67
CA ASP A 77 8.27 -1.36 5.71
C ASP A 77 8.32 -2.89 5.68
N GLN A 78 9.12 -3.47 4.77
CA GLN A 78 9.29 -4.92 4.66
C GLN A 78 9.79 -5.55 5.96
N HIS A 79 10.70 -4.88 6.69
CA HIS A 79 11.17 -5.36 7.99
C HIS A 79 10.05 -5.39 9.06
N GLN A 80 9.12 -4.44 9.03
CA GLN A 80 7.96 -4.43 9.93
C GLN A 80 7.02 -5.60 9.61
N TYR A 81 6.76 -5.81 8.32
CA TYR A 81 5.86 -6.87 7.87
C TYR A 81 6.44 -8.26 8.16
N ALA A 82 7.73 -8.47 7.84
CA ALA A 82 8.41 -9.74 8.05
C ALA A 82 8.49 -10.15 9.53
N SER A 83 8.66 -9.19 10.43
CA SER A 83 8.67 -9.45 11.87
C SER A 83 7.27 -9.48 12.50
N GLY A 84 6.24 -9.06 11.76
CA GLY A 84 4.88 -8.89 12.27
C GLY A 84 4.76 -7.82 13.35
N ARG A 85 5.79 -6.99 13.54
CA ARG A 85 5.87 -5.96 14.58
C ARG A 85 6.49 -4.69 14.03
N GLY A 86 5.97 -3.55 14.45
CA GLY A 86 6.52 -2.26 14.06
C GLY A 86 5.50 -1.14 14.23
N PRO A 87 5.96 0.11 14.18
CA PRO A 87 5.11 1.28 14.40
C PRO A 87 3.98 1.40 13.37
N CYS A 88 4.17 1.01 12.10
CA CYS A 88 3.09 1.01 11.10
C CYS A 88 1.96 0.03 11.45
N LEU A 89 2.33 -1.20 11.80
CA LEU A 89 1.37 -2.25 12.17
C LEU A 89 0.65 -1.89 13.47
N GLU A 90 1.35 -1.27 14.41
CA GLU A 90 0.76 -0.81 15.66
C GLU A 90 -0.19 0.37 15.45
N ALA A 91 0.20 1.39 14.67
CA ALA A 91 -0.65 2.53 14.32
C ALA A 91 -1.98 2.06 13.70
N ALA A 92 -1.90 1.06 12.83
CA ALA A 92 -3.07 0.45 12.20
C ALA A 92 -3.94 -0.34 13.18
N LEU A 93 -3.33 -1.14 14.06
CA LEU A 93 -4.05 -1.93 15.05
C LEU A 93 -4.75 -1.03 16.08
N GLN A 94 -4.07 0.01 16.53
CA GLN A 94 -4.55 0.92 17.57
C GLN A 94 -5.42 2.06 17.03
N ARG A 95 -5.41 2.29 15.72
CA ARG A 95 -6.02 3.46 15.05
C ARG A 95 -5.51 4.78 15.64
N THR A 96 -4.21 4.86 15.86
CA THR A 96 -3.53 6.04 16.42
C THR A 96 -2.30 6.39 15.60
N HIS A 97 -1.91 7.66 15.63
CA HIS A 97 -0.63 8.07 15.06
C HIS A 97 0.52 7.59 15.95
N VAL A 98 1.56 7.02 15.33
CA VAL A 98 2.74 6.53 16.03
C VAL A 98 3.97 7.26 15.51
N CYS A 99 4.68 7.95 16.41
CA CYS A 99 5.98 8.55 16.12
C CYS A 99 7.06 7.69 16.74
N ALA A 100 7.96 7.17 15.91
CA ALA A 100 9.10 6.36 16.35
C ALA A 100 10.38 7.21 16.22
N VAL A 101 10.97 7.60 17.35
CA VAL A 101 12.29 8.23 17.40
C VAL A 101 13.30 7.17 17.82
N LEU A 102 14.32 6.93 16.99
CA LEU A 102 15.24 5.82 17.21
C LEU A 102 16.18 6.12 18.39
N GLY A 103 16.27 5.16 19.31
CA GLY A 103 17.08 5.23 20.53
C GLY A 103 16.34 4.74 21.77
N GLU A 104 15.04 5.03 21.88
CA GLU A 104 14.20 4.63 23.02
C GLU A 104 13.28 3.44 22.69
N GLU A 105 12.95 3.23 21.42
CA GLU A 105 11.94 2.26 20.98
C GLU A 105 12.48 0.84 20.72
N HIS A 106 13.78 0.58 20.93
CA HIS A 106 14.40 -0.72 20.59
C HIS A 106 13.80 -1.88 21.41
N GLN A 107 13.36 -1.63 22.65
CA GLN A 107 12.67 -2.66 23.44
C GLN A 107 11.30 -3.05 22.86
N ARG A 108 10.65 -2.12 22.13
CA ARG A 108 9.30 -2.27 21.61
C ARG A 108 9.29 -2.91 20.22
N TRP A 109 10.19 -2.46 19.34
CA TRP A 109 10.31 -2.95 17.96
C TRP A 109 11.79 -3.18 17.58
N PRO A 110 12.46 -4.21 18.14
CA PRO A 110 13.89 -4.38 17.96
C PRO A 110 14.28 -4.56 16.48
N GLU A 111 13.54 -5.38 15.73
CA GLU A 111 13.82 -5.65 14.31
C GLU A 111 13.67 -4.40 13.44
N PHE A 112 12.66 -3.57 13.74
CA PHE A 112 12.43 -2.29 13.06
C PHE A 112 13.53 -1.28 13.37
N VAL A 113 13.91 -1.14 14.64
CA VAL A 113 14.94 -0.18 15.05
C VAL A 113 16.29 -0.55 14.46
N ASP A 114 16.64 -1.84 14.46
CA ASP A 114 17.88 -2.32 13.85
C ASP A 114 17.90 -2.06 12.33
N ALA A 115 16.78 -2.29 11.65
CA ALA A 115 16.65 -1.98 10.22
C ALA A 115 16.77 -0.48 9.96
N ALA A 116 16.04 0.35 10.71
CA ALA A 116 16.06 1.79 10.55
C ALA A 116 17.46 2.38 10.78
N GLN A 117 18.21 1.86 11.77
CA GLN A 117 19.60 2.23 12.01
C GLN A 117 20.53 1.87 10.84
N ARG A 118 20.41 0.65 10.28
CA ARG A 118 21.19 0.24 9.10
C ARG A 118 20.88 1.11 7.87
N LEU A 119 19.64 1.55 7.73
CA LEU A 119 19.15 2.38 6.63
C LEU A 119 19.39 3.88 6.83
N GLY A 120 19.98 4.28 7.98
CA GLY A 120 20.24 5.69 8.30
C GLY A 120 18.99 6.53 8.53
N ILE A 121 17.85 5.88 8.78
CA ILE A 121 16.60 6.53 9.19
C ILE A 121 16.76 6.87 10.68
N ARG A 122 16.22 8.01 11.13
CA ARG A 122 16.38 8.48 12.53
C ARG A 122 15.05 8.67 13.25
N ALA A 123 14.01 8.99 12.50
CA ALA A 123 12.66 9.10 12.99
C ALA A 123 11.69 8.71 11.87
N SER A 124 10.53 8.18 12.26
CA SER A 124 9.45 7.82 11.34
C SER A 124 8.11 8.16 11.98
N LEU A 125 7.17 8.69 11.19
CA LEU A 125 5.81 9.01 11.61
C LEU A 125 4.83 8.15 10.81
N PHE A 126 3.93 7.47 11.50
CA PHE A 126 2.93 6.59 10.89
C PHE A 126 1.52 7.11 11.18
N GLY A 127 0.73 7.20 10.11
CA GLY A 127 -0.68 7.61 10.17
C GLY A 127 -1.58 6.50 10.71
N ALA A 128 -2.62 6.89 11.45
CA ALA A 128 -3.76 6.00 11.67
C ALA A 128 -4.52 5.77 10.36
N PRO A 129 -5.22 4.63 10.18
CA PRO A 129 -6.18 4.47 9.09
C PRO A 129 -7.22 5.58 9.15
N ALA A 130 -7.60 6.15 8.01
CA ALA A 130 -8.75 7.05 7.94
C ALA A 130 -10.05 6.25 8.17
N ASP A 131 -10.99 6.85 8.89
CA ASP A 131 -12.31 6.27 9.20
C ASP A 131 -13.17 6.04 7.95
#